data_AF-A0A6C0AC66-F1
#
_entry.id   AF-A0A6C0AC66-F1
#
_cell.length_a   1.000
_cell.length_b   1.000
_cell.length_c   1.000
_cell.angle_alpha   90.00
_cell.angle_beta   90.00
_cell.angle_gamma   90.00
#
_symmetry.space_group_name_H-M   'P 1'
#
loop_
_entity.id
_entity.type
_entity.pdbx_description
1 polymer ?
#
loop_
_entity_poly.entity_id
_entity_poly.type
_entity_poly.pdbx_seq_one_letter_code
_entity_poly.pdbx_strand_id
1 'polypeptide(L)'
;MTDENKYPESDFENSVASDDEEIEDDDLELSKEFQESVIKYVKLDDLVRKKMDEIKELKKVRKPCEEFILSYLDDVKVNKVEITDGSLKRQQTETKVPINNKVIKSALEKKIDNPKVVNDIIKLVEEREKKVKVSLKRVKRKIPVNKNTGNSK
;
A
#
# COMPACT_ATOMS: atom_id res chain seq x y z
N MET A 1 2.60 -2.00 45.63
CA MET A 1 3.12 -0.63 45.52
C MET A 1 3.31 -0.37 44.04
N THR A 2 2.41 0.46 43.51
CA THR A 2 2.25 0.88 42.12
C THR A 2 3.11 2.11 41.85
N ASP A 3 3.79 2.12 40.71
CA ASP A 3 4.32 3.29 39.99
C ASP A 3 4.58 2.75 38.56
N GLU A 4 3.70 2.87 37.56
CA GLU A 4 2.99 4.04 37.03
C GLU A 4 3.90 5.24 36.75
N ASN A 5 4.62 5.19 35.63
CA ASN A 5 4.99 6.36 34.85
C ASN A 5 5.01 5.99 33.36
N LYS A 6 3.91 6.23 32.63
CA LYS A 6 3.45 7.54 32.09
C LYS A 6 4.33 7.97 30.91
N TYR A 7 4.13 7.31 29.78
CA TYR A 7 4.50 7.87 28.49
C TYR A 7 3.56 9.04 28.18
N PRO A 8 4.07 10.20 27.71
CA PRO A 8 3.22 11.31 27.31
C PRO A 8 2.51 10.96 26.00
N GLU A 9 1.18 10.96 26.03
CA GLU A 9 0.35 10.99 24.84
C GLU A 9 0.66 12.28 24.07
N SER A 10 1.31 12.13 22.91
CA SER A 10 1.43 13.22 21.95
C SER A 10 0.14 13.26 21.15
N ASP A 11 -0.73 14.22 21.49
CA ASP A 11 -1.88 14.63 20.69
C ASP A 11 -1.39 15.14 19.33
N PHE A 12 -1.24 14.22 18.37
CA PHE A 12 -1.11 14.57 16.98
C PHE A 12 -2.54 14.81 16.46
N GLU A 13 -3.04 16.02 16.71
CA GLU A 13 -4.21 16.56 16.02
C GLU A 13 -3.92 16.58 14.52
N ASN A 14 -4.26 15.47 13.85
CA ASN A 14 -4.33 15.44 12.40
C ASN A 14 -5.60 16.20 12.01
N SER A 15 -5.46 17.52 11.92
CA SER A 15 -6.42 18.40 11.28
C SER A 15 -6.58 17.96 9.82
N VAL A 16 -7.57 17.10 9.59
CA VAL A 16 -8.14 16.90 8.26
C VAL A 16 -8.83 18.22 7.93
N ALA A 17 -8.06 19.13 7.32
CA ALA A 17 -8.62 20.19 6.51
C ALA A 17 -9.39 19.48 5.38
N SER A 18 -10.69 19.36 5.58
CA SER A 18 -11.65 19.10 4.52
C SER A 18 -11.65 20.32 3.62
N ASP A 19 -10.74 20.29 2.65
CA ASP A 19 -10.77 21.15 1.47
C ASP A 19 -11.91 20.62 0.59
N ASP A 20 -13.14 20.94 1.00
CA ASP A 20 -14.36 20.76 0.22
C ASP A 20 -14.46 22.02 -0.64
N GLU A 21 -13.59 22.13 -1.65
CA GLU A 21 -13.80 23.12 -2.71
C GLU A 21 -15.12 22.74 -3.40
N GLU A 22 -16.14 23.57 -3.19
CA GLU A 22 -17.37 23.55 -3.95
C GLU A 22 -17.02 23.74 -5.43
N ILE A 23 -16.97 22.64 -6.17
CA ILE A 23 -16.81 22.68 -7.63
C ILE A 23 -18.11 23.25 -8.17
N GLU A 24 -18.07 24.50 -8.63
CA GLU A 24 -19.11 25.07 -9.49
C GLU A 24 -19.26 24.13 -10.70
N ASP A 25 -20.47 23.58 -10.86
CA ASP A 25 -20.86 22.75 -12.01
C ASP A 25 -20.90 23.65 -13.27
N ASP A 26 -19.74 24.06 -13.75
CA ASP A 26 -19.59 24.62 -15.09
C ASP A 26 -19.87 23.47 -16.07
N ASP A 27 -21.04 23.54 -16.73
CA ASP A 27 -21.47 22.66 -17.82
C ASP A 27 -20.50 22.80 -19.02
N LEU A 28 -19.31 22.25 -18.88
CA LEU A 28 -18.35 22.09 -19.96
C LEU A 28 -18.89 21.05 -20.93
N GLU A 29 -19.16 21.44 -22.18
CA GLU A 29 -19.49 20.51 -23.25
C GLU A 29 -18.35 19.52 -23.47
N LEU A 30 -18.44 18.35 -22.82
CA LEU A 30 -17.47 17.27 -22.98
C LEU A 30 -17.57 16.69 -24.39
N SER A 31 -16.44 16.58 -25.08
CA SER A 31 -16.36 15.85 -26.36
C SER A 31 -16.88 14.41 -26.21
N LYS A 32 -17.63 13.92 -27.20
CA LYS A 32 -18.17 12.55 -27.22
C LYS A 32 -17.07 11.48 -27.06
N GLU A 33 -15.89 11.72 -27.64
CA GLU A 33 -14.73 10.83 -27.52
C GLU A 33 -14.23 10.71 -26.07
N PHE A 34 -14.29 11.81 -25.32
CA PHE A 34 -13.90 11.82 -23.91
C PHE A 34 -14.90 11.02 -23.07
N GLN A 35 -16.20 11.22 -23.29
CA GLN A 35 -17.25 10.48 -22.58
C GLN A 35 -17.13 8.96 -22.83
N GLU A 36 -16.92 8.54 -24.07
CA GLU A 36 -16.69 7.13 -24.41
C GLU A 36 -15.45 6.55 -23.72
N SER A 37 -14.35 7.32 -23.68
CA SER A 37 -13.11 6.94 -23.01
C SER A 37 -13.30 6.77 -21.50
N VAL A 38 -14.05 7.67 -20.85
CA VAL A 38 -14.38 7.56 -19.41
C VAL A 38 -15.24 6.32 -19.14
N ILE A 39 -16.28 6.07 -19.94
CA ILE A 39 -17.14 4.88 -19.80
C ILE A 39 -16.32 3.60 -19.96
N LYS A 40 -15.45 3.54 -20.98
CA LYS A 40 -14.57 2.39 -21.22
C LYS A 40 -13.60 2.18 -20.05
N TYR A 41 -12.99 3.26 -19.55
CA TYR A 41 -12.09 3.19 -18.40
C TYR A 41 -12.79 2.61 -17.16
N VAL A 42 -13.99 3.09 -16.83
CA VAL A 42 -14.76 2.59 -15.67
C VAL A 42 -15.11 1.11 -15.81
N LYS A 43 -15.53 0.68 -17.01
CA LYS A 43 -15.81 -0.74 -17.28
C LYS A 43 -14.56 -1.61 -17.09
N LEU A 44 -13.41 -1.16 -17.60
CA LEU A 44 -12.15 -1.87 -17.44
C LEU A 44 -11.70 -1.90 -15.97
N ASP A 45 -11.81 -0.79 -15.24
CA ASP A 45 -11.49 -0.73 -13.81
C ASP A 45 -12.35 -1.70 -12.98
N ASP A 46 -13.64 -1.79 -13.28
CA ASP A 46 -14.54 -2.74 -12.61
C ASP A 46 -14.19 -4.21 -12.92
N LEU A 47 -13.79 -4.51 -14.16
CA LEU A 47 -13.29 -5.84 -14.53
C LEU A 47 -11.97 -6.17 -13.83
N VAL A 48 -11.03 -5.23 -13.79
CA VAL A 48 -9.75 -5.39 -13.06
C VAL A 48 -10.02 -5.65 -11.59
N ARG A 49 -10.95 -4.92 -10.96
CA ARG A 49 -11.30 -5.14 -9.55
C ARG A 49 -11.83 -6.55 -9.31
N LYS A 50 -12.77 -7.02 -10.15
CA LYS A 50 -13.31 -8.39 -10.06
C LYS A 50 -12.22 -9.46 -10.20
N LYS A 51 -11.35 -9.31 -11.22
CA LYS A 51 -10.24 -10.24 -11.43
C LYS A 51 -9.21 -10.21 -10.32
N MET A 52 -8.95 -9.04 -9.73
CA MET A 52 -8.09 -8.95 -8.55
C MET A 52 -8.68 -9.69 -7.35
N ASP A 53 -10.00 -9.67 -7.16
CA ASP A 53 -10.65 -10.43 -6.08
C ASP A 53 -10.57 -11.94 -6.34
N GLU A 54 -10.81 -12.42 -7.57
CA GLU A 54 -10.58 -13.81 -7.95
C GLU A 54 -9.12 -14.25 -7.69
N ILE A 55 -8.15 -13.41 -8.06
CA ILE A 55 -6.71 -13.67 -7.82
C ILE A 55 -6.40 -13.75 -6.31
N LYS A 56 -7.04 -12.92 -5.47
CA LYS A 56 -6.85 -12.99 -4.01
C LYS A 56 -7.33 -14.32 -3.45
N GLU A 57 -8.50 -14.81 -3.87
CA GLU A 57 -9.01 -16.10 -3.44
C GLU A 57 -8.11 -17.25 -3.89
N LEU A 58 -7.66 -17.25 -5.16
CA LEU A 58 -6.69 -18.23 -5.65
C LEU A 58 -5.38 -18.21 -4.85
N LYS A 59 -4.85 -17.03 -4.51
CA LYS A 59 -3.66 -16.90 -3.67
C LYS A 59 -3.87 -17.42 -2.25
N LYS A 60 -5.07 -17.26 -1.68
CA LYS A 60 -5.42 -17.76 -0.35
C LYS A 60 -5.42 -19.28 -0.31
N VAL A 61 -5.92 -19.95 -1.36
CA VAL A 61 -5.89 -21.41 -1.48
C VAL A 61 -4.49 -21.93 -1.83
N ARG A 62 -3.73 -21.19 -2.65
CA ARG A 62 -2.38 -21.61 -3.07
C ARG A 62 -1.37 -21.60 -1.92
N LYS A 63 -1.44 -20.61 -1.03
CA LYS A 63 -0.46 -20.42 0.07
C LYS A 63 -0.28 -21.68 0.95
N PRO A 64 -1.36 -22.29 1.50
CA PRO A 64 -1.23 -23.51 2.28
C PRO A 64 -0.59 -24.68 1.51
N CYS A 65 -0.91 -24.84 0.22
CA CYS A 65 -0.29 -25.86 -0.62
C CYS A 65 1.21 -25.57 -0.82
N GLU A 66 1.59 -24.31 -1.04
CA GLU A 66 2.97 -23.86 -1.19
C GLU A 66 3.79 -24.12 0.09
N GLU A 67 3.24 -23.78 1.25
CA GLU A 67 3.85 -24.04 2.56
C GLU A 67 4.02 -25.54 2.82
N PHE A 68 3.01 -26.36 2.52
CA PHE A 68 3.09 -27.81 2.64
C PHE A 68 4.19 -28.41 1.75
N ILE A 69 4.28 -27.98 0.48
CA ILE A 69 5.30 -28.46 -0.45
C ILE A 69 6.70 -28.07 0.03
N LEU A 70 6.88 -26.83 0.50
CA LEU A 70 8.16 -26.37 1.03
C LEU A 70 8.56 -27.16 2.29
N SER A 71 7.63 -27.39 3.23
CA SER A 71 7.89 -28.20 4.42
C SER A 71 8.27 -29.64 4.06
N TYR A 72 7.52 -30.25 3.14
CA TYR A 72 7.77 -31.63 2.71
C TYR A 72 9.13 -31.76 2.01
N LEU A 73 9.51 -30.79 1.17
CA LEU A 73 10.82 -30.77 0.53
C LEU A 73 11.97 -30.62 1.53
N ASP A 74 11.75 -29.86 2.59
CA ASP A 74 12.70 -29.68 3.69
C ASP A 74 12.87 -30.97 4.51
N ASP A 75 11.77 -31.65 4.82
CA ASP A 75 11.76 -32.92 5.57
C ASP A 75 12.49 -34.04 4.81
N VAL A 76 12.23 -34.15 3.50
CA VAL A 76 12.83 -35.17 2.63
C VAL A 76 14.23 -34.75 2.15
N LYS A 77 14.67 -33.52 2.44
CA LYS A 77 15.95 -32.93 1.99
C LYS A 77 16.12 -32.95 0.47
N VAL A 78 15.02 -32.82 -0.27
CA VAL A 78 15.00 -32.82 -1.73
C VAL A 78 14.68 -31.42 -2.21
N ASN A 79 15.51 -30.87 -3.10
CA ASN A 79 15.38 -29.49 -3.55
C ASN A 79 14.53 -29.32 -4.82
N LYS A 80 14.08 -30.41 -5.47
CA LYS A 80 13.39 -30.39 -6.77
C LYS A 80 12.29 -31.45 -6.83
N VAL A 81 11.13 -31.08 -7.38
CA VAL A 81 10.02 -31.98 -7.75
C VAL A 81 9.74 -31.82 -9.23
N GLU A 82 9.57 -32.92 -9.96
CA GLU A 82 9.18 -32.89 -11.37
C GLU A 82 7.65 -32.95 -11.49
N ILE A 83 7.12 -32.10 -12.36
CA ILE A 83 5.69 -31.98 -12.68
C ILE A 83 5.51 -32.14 -14.20
N THR A 84 4.28 -32.36 -14.65
CA THR A 84 3.97 -32.59 -16.08
C THR A 84 4.49 -31.48 -17.00
N ASP A 85 4.57 -30.24 -16.52
CA ASP A 85 5.01 -29.06 -17.29
C ASP A 85 6.32 -28.44 -16.76
N GLY A 86 7.20 -29.25 -16.14
CA GLY A 86 8.53 -28.80 -15.72
C GLY A 86 8.91 -29.24 -14.31
N SER A 87 9.51 -28.35 -13.52
CA SER A 87 9.94 -28.69 -12.16
C SER A 87 9.79 -27.55 -11.18
N LEU A 88 9.37 -27.87 -9.96
CA LEU A 88 9.38 -26.97 -8.81
C LEU A 88 10.71 -27.17 -8.08
N LYS A 89 11.44 -26.08 -7.82
CA LYS A 89 12.65 -26.12 -6.98
C LYS A 89 12.51 -25.18 -5.81
N ARG A 90 13.07 -25.57 -4.67
CA ARG A 90 13.30 -24.64 -3.56
C ARG A 90 14.44 -23.70 -3.96
N GLN A 91 14.17 -22.40 -3.96
CA GLN A 91 15.18 -21.38 -4.23
C GLN A 91 15.18 -20.34 -3.12
N GLN A 92 16.31 -20.18 -2.45
CA GLN A 92 16.57 -19.08 -1.54
C GLN A 92 17.29 -17.96 -2.28
N THR A 93 16.78 -16.74 -2.19
CA THR A 93 17.41 -15.56 -2.78
C THR A 93 17.60 -14.52 -1.68
N GLU A 94 18.83 -14.06 -1.51
CA GLU A 94 19.14 -12.97 -0.60
C GLU A 94 19.20 -11.67 -1.38
N THR A 95 18.43 -10.67 -0.94
CA THR A 95 18.43 -9.34 -1.55
C THR A 95 18.68 -8.30 -0.46
N LYS A 96 19.58 -7.34 -0.73
CA LYS A 96 19.85 -6.25 0.19
C LYS A 96 18.58 -5.41 0.37
N VAL A 97 18.22 -5.15 1.62
CA VAL A 97 17.08 -4.30 1.98
C VAL A 97 17.30 -2.88 1.41
N PRO A 98 16.24 -2.18 0.97
CA PRO A 98 16.35 -0.78 0.56
C PRO A 98 17.06 0.08 1.60
N ILE A 99 17.82 1.06 1.12
CA ILE A 99 18.54 1.99 1.97
C ILE A 99 17.53 2.93 2.62
N ASN A 100 17.28 2.74 3.92
CA ASN A 100 16.40 3.57 4.72
C ASN A 100 17.22 4.60 5.52
N ASN A 101 16.60 5.70 5.95
CA ASN A 101 17.29 6.76 6.69
C ASN A 101 17.99 6.26 7.97
N LYS A 102 17.46 5.20 8.61
CA LYS A 102 18.12 4.52 9.74
C LYS A 102 19.47 3.89 9.36
N VAL A 103 19.54 3.26 8.18
CA VAL A 103 20.75 2.64 7.66
C VAL A 103 21.78 3.71 7.31
N ILE A 104 21.34 4.81 6.70
CA ILE A 104 22.20 5.96 6.37
C ILE A 104 22.73 6.60 7.65
N LYS A 105 21.84 6.91 8.61
CA LYS A 105 22.21 7.51 9.90
C LYS A 105 23.24 6.67 10.65
N SER A 106 22.97 5.38 10.82
CA SER A 106 23.92 4.48 11.51
C SER A 106 25.24 4.30 10.76
N ALA A 107 25.27 4.44 9.43
CA ALA A 107 26.50 4.44 8.66
C ALA A 107 27.29 5.75 8.82
N LEU A 108 26.61 6.90 8.88
CA LEU A 108 27.21 8.21 9.07
C LEU A 108 27.74 8.41 10.50
N GLU A 109 27.00 7.98 11.53
CA GLU A 109 27.42 8.03 12.93
C GLU A 109 28.70 7.22 13.20
N LYS A 110 28.98 6.19 12.39
CA LYS A 110 30.23 5.42 12.48
C LYS A 110 31.46 6.14 11.93
N LYS A 111 31.26 7.23 11.17
CA LYS A 111 32.33 7.95 10.45
C LYS A 111 32.42 9.43 10.83
N ILE A 112 31.36 9.99 11.38
CA ILE A 112 31.23 11.41 11.73
C ILE A 112 30.81 11.49 13.20
N ASP A 113 31.68 12.05 14.03
CA ASP A 113 31.42 12.20 15.48
C ASP A 113 30.42 13.31 15.80
N ASN A 114 30.21 14.25 14.87
CA ASN A 114 29.31 15.37 15.08
C ASN A 114 27.85 15.03 14.66
N PRO A 115 26.92 14.87 15.61
CA PRO A 115 25.55 14.46 15.31
C PRO A 115 24.77 15.53 14.53
N LYS A 116 25.16 16.81 14.59
CA LYS A 116 24.50 17.87 13.82
C LYS A 116 24.72 17.69 12.32
N VAL A 117 25.97 17.43 11.92
CA VAL A 117 26.35 17.18 10.52
C VAL A 117 25.63 15.96 9.96
N VAL A 118 25.50 14.89 10.77
CA VAL A 118 24.75 13.69 10.36
C VAL A 118 23.28 14.00 10.08
N ASN A 119 22.63 14.77 10.96
CA ASN A 119 21.23 15.15 10.76
C ASN A 119 21.04 16.07 9.56
N ASP A 120 21.98 16.98 9.30
CA ASP A 120 21.92 17.87 8.13
C ASP A 120 22.08 17.08 6.83
N ILE A 121 22.99 16.10 6.78
CA ILE A 121 23.13 15.20 5.62
C ILE A 121 21.85 14.40 5.38
N ILE A 122 21.20 13.91 6.43
CA ILE A 122 19.93 13.17 6.29
C ILE A 122 18.84 14.06 5.69
N LYS A 123 18.73 15.32 6.11
CA LYS A 123 17.77 16.28 5.54
C LYS A 123 18.04 16.53 4.05
N LEU A 124 19.31 16.72 3.67
CA LEU A 124 19.69 16.89 2.26
C LEU A 124 19.31 15.67 1.40
N VAL A 125 19.42 14.45 1.96
CA VAL A 125 18.99 13.22 1.27
C VAL A 125 17.47 13.15 1.12
N GLU A 126 16.70 13.70 2.08
CA GLU A 126 15.24 13.76 2.04
C GLU A 126 14.71 14.81 1.06
N GLU A 127 15.45 15.91 0.87
CA GLU A 127 15.13 17.01 -0.07
C GLU A 127 15.32 16.64 -1.55
N ARG A 128 15.74 15.42 -1.85
CA ARG A 128 15.88 14.90 -3.22
C ARG A 128 14.60 15.06 -4.05
N GLU A 129 14.78 15.20 -5.36
CA GLU A 129 13.70 15.40 -6.33
C GLU A 129 12.56 14.37 -6.17
N LYS A 130 11.34 14.88 -6.04
CA LYS A 130 10.12 14.06 -5.95
C LYS A 130 9.51 13.94 -7.35
N LYS A 131 9.27 12.71 -7.80
CA LYS A 131 8.48 12.45 -9.00
C LYS A 131 6.99 12.50 -8.65
N VAL A 132 6.28 13.51 -9.12
CA VAL A 132 4.83 13.61 -9.00
C VAL A 132 4.19 12.63 -9.98
N LYS A 133 3.45 11.64 -9.46
CA LYS A 133 2.65 10.73 -10.26
C LYS A 133 1.18 11.12 -10.11
N VAL A 134 0.57 11.60 -11.20
CA VAL A 134 -0.87 11.84 -11.26
C VAL A 134 -1.58 10.51 -11.57
N SER A 135 -2.62 10.18 -10.83
CA SER A 135 -3.41 8.97 -11.02
C SER A 135 -4.89 9.25 -10.84
N LEU A 136 -5.73 8.58 -11.62
CA LEU A 136 -7.18 8.62 -11.45
C LEU A 136 -7.59 7.89 -10.17
N LYS A 137 -8.43 8.53 -9.36
CA LYS A 137 -9.06 7.94 -8.17
C LYS A 137 -10.57 7.99 -8.34
N ARG A 138 -11.24 6.86 -8.19
CA ARG A 138 -12.71 6.79 -8.19
C ARG A 138 -13.24 7.23 -6.82
N VAL A 139 -14.02 8.31 -6.79
CA VAL A 139 -14.70 8.80 -5.59
C VAL A 139 -16.19 8.46 -5.70
N LYS A 140 -16.79 7.90 -4.64
CA LYS A 140 -18.23 7.63 -4.56
C LYS A 140 -18.88 8.75 -3.75
N ARG A 141 -19.98 9.33 -4.23
CA ARG A 141 -20.81 10.24 -3.43
C ARG A 141 -21.36 9.47 -2.22
N LYS A 142 -21.15 9.99 -1.02
CA LYS A 142 -21.80 9.47 0.19
C LYS A 142 -23.26 9.93 0.16
N ILE A 143 -24.21 9.01 0.03
CA ILE A 143 -25.62 9.34 0.18
C ILE A 143 -25.88 9.53 1.68
N PRO A 144 -26.38 10.68 2.14
CA PRO A 144 -26.74 10.86 3.55
C PRO A 144 -27.88 9.90 3.90
N VAL A 145 -27.63 8.96 4.82
CA VAL A 145 -28.66 8.06 5.33
C VAL A 145 -29.56 8.85 6.27
N ASN A 146 -30.76 9.23 5.82
CA ASN A 146 -31.75 9.86 6.67
C ASN A 146 -32.33 8.82 7.64
N LYS A 147 -31.85 8.82 8.89
CA LYS A 147 -32.35 7.96 9.98
C LYS A 147 -33.70 8.48 10.48
N ASN A 148 -34.76 8.32 9.70
CA ASN A 148 -36.12 8.60 10.15
C ASN A 148 -37.06 7.45 9.81
N THR A 149 -36.91 6.34 10.52
CA THR A 149 -38.00 5.37 10.73
C THR A 149 -38.20 5.23 12.23
N GLY A 150 -38.92 6.20 12.78
CA GLY A 150 -39.46 6.14 14.13
C GLY A 150 -40.58 5.11 14.23
N ASN A 151 -40.57 4.38 15.35
CA ASN A 151 -41.63 3.53 15.88
C ASN A 151 -43.04 3.97 15.45
N SER A 152 -43.78 3.05 14.82
CA SER A 152 -45.24 3.03 14.91
C SER A 152 -45.64 1.78 15.70
N LYS A 153 -46.47 2.05 16.71
CA LYS A 153 -46.98 1.15 17.74
C LYS A 153 -47.78 -0.02 17.18
#